data_AF-A0A2D7Q443-F1
#
_entry.id   AF-A0A2D7Q443-F1
#
_cell.length_a   1.000
_cell.length_b   1.000
_cell.length_c   1.000
_cell.angle_alpha   90.00
_cell.angle_beta   90.00
_cell.angle_gamma   90.00
#
_symmetry.space_group_name_H-M   'P 1'
#
loop_
_entity.id
_entity.type
_entity.pdbx_description
1 polymer ?
#
loop_
_entity_poly.entity_id
_entity_poly.type
_entity_poly.pdbx_seq_one_letter_code
_entity_poly.pdbx_strand_id
1 'polypeptide(L)'
;MSGIRIVTKSECPFCSMAKSWLKEHSFEYVEDLIDNEEERLAFYQTINGATEIVGELPSRRINSVPQIFIDDKHIGGYEELMKIGDDLLRKRSGGGLMQFSETYKPFHYPWAVEITTRHEKAHWIEDELDLSDDVSDWKSGKVTDIEKEYVTNILRLFTQSDVAVGQNYYDQFIPKFKNNEVRNMLGSFAGREGIHQRAYALLNETLGLPDSEYHAFLEYKVMVDKIEFMQESDNNSMKGLGLALAKSVFNEGVALFASFVMLLNFQRFGKMKGMGKVVEWSIRDESMHVEGNAKLFRQFCVEHPKVVDDEFKQSIYEMARIAVKLEDKFVDLAYKLGNVDGLEASEVKSYIRYITDRRLLQLGLKTNFKVKENPLPWLEWVLNGADHTNFFENRVTEYEVAGLSGNWDDAYGEENVVAVCLTN
;
A
#
# COMPACT_ATOMS: atom_id res chain seq x y z
N MET A 1 20.38 2.36 -22.76
CA MET A 1 19.38 1.35 -22.34
C MET A 1 19.91 0.01 -22.76
N SER A 2 19.93 -0.94 -21.83
CA SER A 2 20.38 -2.29 -22.15
C SER A 2 19.34 -2.99 -23.03
N GLY A 3 19.73 -3.48 -24.20
CA GLY A 3 18.82 -4.21 -25.08
C GLY A 3 18.60 -5.63 -24.54
N ILE A 4 17.46 -5.90 -23.90
CA ILE A 4 17.11 -7.24 -23.43
C ILE A 4 16.36 -7.97 -24.54
N ARG A 5 16.86 -9.15 -24.92
CA ARG A 5 16.21 -10.06 -25.86
C ARG A 5 15.98 -11.40 -25.17
N ILE A 6 14.78 -11.95 -25.29
CA ILE A 6 14.42 -13.25 -24.73
C ILE A 6 13.91 -14.17 -25.82
N VAL A 7 14.49 -15.36 -25.90
CA VAL A 7 14.07 -16.42 -26.81
C VAL A 7 13.18 -17.40 -26.05
N THR A 8 11.97 -17.64 -26.53
CA THR A 8 10.90 -18.38 -25.80
C THR A 8 10.21 -19.41 -26.70
N LYS A 9 9.33 -20.22 -26.11
CA LYS A 9 8.33 -21.03 -26.82
C LYS A 9 7.00 -20.99 -26.07
N SER A 10 5.92 -21.26 -26.78
CA SER A 10 4.60 -21.55 -26.25
C SER A 10 4.66 -22.78 -25.33
N GLU A 11 3.85 -22.78 -24.27
CA GLU A 11 3.82 -23.86 -23.26
C GLU A 11 5.16 -24.07 -22.54
N CYS A 12 5.81 -22.97 -22.13
CA CYS A 12 7.06 -22.98 -21.37
C CYS A 12 6.89 -22.20 -20.05
N PRO A 13 6.74 -22.88 -18.89
CA PRO A 13 6.55 -22.21 -17.61
C PRO A 13 7.65 -21.22 -17.27
N PHE A 14 8.91 -21.60 -17.46
CA PHE A 14 10.07 -20.72 -17.19
C PHE A 14 10.14 -19.53 -18.14
N CYS A 15 9.60 -19.64 -19.36
CA CYS A 15 9.51 -18.53 -20.30
C CYS A 15 8.48 -17.51 -19.80
N SER A 16 7.31 -17.98 -19.36
CA SER A 16 6.29 -17.14 -18.72
C SER A 16 6.83 -16.46 -17.46
N MET A 17 7.55 -17.19 -16.60
CA MET A 17 8.17 -16.63 -15.38
C MET A 17 9.22 -15.56 -15.71
N ALA A 18 10.10 -15.80 -16.68
CA ALA A 18 11.10 -14.82 -17.09
C ALA A 18 10.46 -13.54 -17.65
N LYS A 19 9.44 -13.69 -18.51
CA LYS A 19 8.69 -12.55 -19.06
C LYS A 19 7.91 -11.80 -17.99
N SER A 20 7.29 -12.52 -17.06
CA SER A 20 6.58 -11.91 -15.93
C SER A 20 7.54 -11.10 -15.07
N TRP A 21 8.70 -11.67 -14.72
CA TRP A 21 9.71 -10.96 -13.95
C TRP A 21 10.20 -9.70 -14.66
N LEU A 22 10.53 -9.78 -15.96
CA LEU A 22 10.95 -8.60 -16.74
C LEU A 22 9.84 -7.54 -16.79
N LYS A 23 8.59 -7.93 -16.98
CA LYS A 23 7.43 -7.02 -17.04
C LYS A 23 7.14 -6.37 -15.67
N GLU A 24 7.12 -7.15 -14.61
CA GLU A 24 6.90 -6.72 -13.23
C GLU A 24 7.96 -5.69 -12.80
N HIS A 25 9.21 -5.92 -13.23
CA HIS A 25 10.31 -4.99 -13.01
C HIS A 25 10.46 -3.99 -14.15
N SER A 26 9.47 -3.81 -15.04
CA SER A 26 9.45 -2.78 -16.09
C SER A 26 10.70 -2.71 -16.97
N PHE A 27 11.28 -3.86 -17.30
CA PHE A 27 12.30 -3.99 -18.33
C PHE A 27 11.62 -4.08 -19.70
N GLU A 28 12.01 -3.21 -20.62
CA GLU A 28 11.68 -3.40 -22.04
C GLU A 28 12.49 -4.57 -22.58
N TYR A 29 11.84 -5.46 -23.33
CA TYR A 29 12.49 -6.59 -23.97
C TYR A 29 11.87 -6.90 -25.33
N VAL A 30 12.67 -7.53 -26.19
CA VAL A 30 12.22 -8.13 -27.46
C VAL A 30 12.06 -9.63 -27.26
N GLU A 31 10.90 -10.18 -27.60
CA GLU A 31 10.64 -11.62 -27.57
C GLU A 31 10.83 -12.23 -28.96
N ASP A 32 11.67 -13.27 -29.04
CA ASP A 32 11.77 -14.16 -30.19
C ASP A 32 11.06 -15.48 -29.83
N LEU A 33 9.83 -15.64 -30.30
CA LEU A 33 9.02 -16.85 -30.08
C LEU A 33 9.36 -17.93 -31.13
N ILE A 34 9.90 -19.06 -30.69
CA ILE A 34 10.36 -20.18 -31.55
C ILE A 34 9.62 -21.49 -31.24
N ASP A 35 8.35 -21.55 -31.64
CA ASP A 35 7.51 -22.74 -31.47
C ASP A 35 7.90 -23.89 -32.40
N ASN A 36 8.35 -23.54 -33.61
CA ASN A 36 8.81 -24.50 -34.60
C ASN A 36 10.06 -25.24 -34.10
N GLU A 37 10.02 -26.58 -34.17
CA GLU A 37 11.10 -27.44 -33.67
C GLU A 37 12.40 -27.29 -34.47
N GLU A 38 12.31 -27.10 -35.80
CA GLU A 38 13.46 -26.91 -36.67
C GLU A 38 14.17 -25.58 -36.39
N GLU A 39 13.41 -24.49 -36.25
CA GLU A 39 13.93 -23.17 -35.85
C GLU A 39 14.60 -23.23 -34.48
N ARG A 40 14.00 -23.96 -33.53
CA ARG A 40 14.54 -24.13 -32.18
C ARG A 40 15.82 -24.97 -32.16
N LEU A 41 15.88 -26.05 -32.94
CA LEU A 41 17.10 -26.85 -33.10
C LEU A 41 18.21 -26.05 -33.78
N ALA A 42 17.89 -25.26 -34.80
CA ALA A 42 18.85 -24.35 -35.46
C ALA A 42 19.38 -23.28 -34.49
N PHE A 43 18.51 -22.71 -33.65
CA PHE A 43 18.90 -21.79 -32.58
C PHE A 43 19.85 -22.46 -31.58
N TYR A 44 19.53 -23.66 -31.10
CA TYR A 44 20.39 -24.42 -30.18
C TYR A 44 21.75 -24.77 -30.81
N GLN A 45 21.78 -25.13 -32.10
CA GLN A 45 23.05 -25.37 -32.80
C GLN A 45 23.89 -24.10 -32.88
N THR A 46 23.27 -22.98 -33.22
CA THR A 46 23.94 -21.68 -33.33
C THR A 46 24.54 -21.24 -32.00
N ILE A 47 23.77 -21.30 -30.90
CA ILE A 47 24.24 -20.81 -29.60
C ILE A 47 25.31 -21.71 -28.99
N ASN A 48 25.18 -23.04 -29.14
CA ASN A 48 26.19 -24.00 -28.68
C ASN A 48 27.48 -23.89 -29.51
N GLY A 49 27.38 -23.68 -30.82
CA GLY A 49 28.55 -23.47 -31.69
C GLY A 49 29.29 -22.16 -31.40
N ALA A 50 28.58 -21.12 -30.94
CA ALA A 50 29.18 -19.86 -30.53
C ALA A 50 29.90 -19.96 -29.16
N THR A 51 29.49 -20.87 -28.27
CA THR A 51 30.10 -21.05 -26.94
C THR A 51 31.40 -21.87 -26.96
N GLU A 52 31.66 -22.65 -28.01
CA GLU A 52 32.88 -23.47 -28.12
C GLU A 52 34.17 -22.67 -28.43
N ILE A 53 34.09 -21.35 -28.72
CA ILE A 53 35.23 -20.57 -29.22
C ILE A 53 35.96 -19.74 -28.13
N VAL A 54 35.49 -19.69 -26.89
CA VAL A 54 36.16 -18.87 -25.84
C VAL A 54 36.48 -19.72 -24.60
N GLY A 55 37.74 -20.13 -24.51
CA GLY A 55 38.59 -20.61 -23.39
C GLY A 55 38.09 -20.86 -21.95
N GLU A 56 36.80 -21.05 -21.69
CA GLU A 56 36.24 -21.39 -20.38
C GLU A 56 35.62 -22.81 -20.40
N LEU A 57 35.58 -23.45 -19.22
CA LEU A 57 35.09 -24.81 -18.98
C LEU A 57 33.74 -25.09 -19.68
N PRO A 58 33.44 -26.34 -20.10
CA PRO A 58 32.27 -26.63 -20.91
C PRO A 58 31.00 -26.18 -20.20
N SER A 59 30.39 -25.10 -20.71
CA SER A 59 29.04 -24.73 -20.32
C SER A 59 28.11 -25.89 -20.67
N ARG A 60 27.11 -26.16 -19.83
CA ARG A 60 26.09 -27.16 -20.13
C ARG A 60 25.51 -26.86 -21.51
N ARG A 61 25.48 -27.87 -22.38
CA ARG A 61 24.87 -27.77 -23.72
C ARG A 61 23.46 -27.22 -23.60
N ILE A 62 23.21 -26.11 -24.28
CA ILE A 62 21.94 -25.40 -24.26
C ILE A 62 20.95 -26.18 -25.13
N ASN A 63 19.86 -26.63 -24.52
CA ASN A 63 18.81 -27.41 -25.18
C ASN A 63 17.40 -27.02 -24.68
N SER A 64 17.29 -25.88 -24.01
CA SER A 64 16.05 -25.39 -23.42
C SER A 64 15.89 -23.88 -23.62
N VAL A 65 14.65 -23.43 -23.47
CA VAL A 65 14.25 -22.02 -23.39
C VAL A 65 13.61 -21.77 -22.00
N PRO A 66 13.59 -20.54 -21.47
CA PRO A 66 14.02 -19.29 -22.11
C PRO A 66 15.54 -19.20 -22.25
N GLN A 67 16.01 -18.40 -23.21
CA GLN A 67 17.40 -17.93 -23.27
C GLN A 67 17.41 -16.40 -23.33
N ILE A 68 18.06 -15.77 -22.36
CA ILE A 68 18.12 -14.31 -22.20
C ILE A 68 19.45 -13.78 -22.72
N PHE A 69 19.37 -12.66 -23.44
CA PHE A 69 20.49 -11.87 -23.91
C PHE A 69 20.33 -10.43 -23.41
N ILE A 70 21.44 -9.82 -23.01
CA ILE A 70 21.48 -8.43 -22.56
C ILE A 70 22.65 -7.77 -23.27
N ASP A 71 22.37 -6.72 -24.05
CA ASP A 71 23.38 -6.02 -24.86
C ASP A 71 24.16 -6.99 -25.77
N ASP A 72 23.41 -7.85 -26.47
CA ASP A 72 23.88 -8.94 -27.34
C ASP A 72 24.73 -10.02 -26.66
N LYS A 73 24.97 -9.92 -25.34
CA LYS A 73 25.64 -10.95 -24.56
C LYS A 73 24.65 -11.99 -24.06
N HIS A 74 24.95 -13.27 -24.33
CA HIS A 74 24.17 -14.38 -23.79
C HIS A 74 24.36 -14.49 -22.28
N ILE A 75 23.24 -14.52 -21.54
CA ILE A 75 23.22 -14.64 -20.08
C ILE A 75 22.93 -16.07 -19.64
N GLY A 76 21.94 -16.72 -20.25
CA GLY A 76 21.49 -18.05 -19.86
C GLY A 76 19.97 -18.16 -19.76
N GLY A 77 19.49 -19.10 -18.94
CA GLY A 77 18.06 -19.34 -18.75
C GLY A 77 17.45 -18.51 -17.62
N TYR A 78 16.25 -18.90 -17.19
CA TYR A 78 15.54 -18.23 -16.09
C TYR A 78 16.35 -18.20 -14.79
N GLU A 79 17.05 -19.28 -14.44
CA GLU A 79 17.89 -19.32 -13.24
C GLU A 79 19.01 -18.27 -13.29
N GLU A 80 19.68 -18.12 -14.44
CA GLU A 80 20.72 -17.10 -14.62
C GLU A 80 20.14 -15.70 -14.54
N LEU A 81 18.95 -15.46 -15.10
CA LEU A 81 18.24 -14.19 -14.95
C LEU A 81 17.99 -13.87 -13.47
N MET A 82 17.54 -14.84 -12.66
CA MET A 82 17.32 -14.62 -11.23
C MET A 82 18.62 -14.33 -10.49
N LYS A 83 19.74 -15.00 -10.84
CA LYS A 83 21.06 -14.76 -10.22
C LYS A 83 21.57 -13.34 -10.47
N ILE A 84 21.29 -12.76 -11.65
CA ILE A 84 21.73 -11.40 -12.00
C ILE A 84 20.65 -10.34 -11.79
N GLY A 85 19.45 -10.73 -11.37
CA GLY A 85 18.29 -9.85 -11.25
C GLY A 85 18.57 -8.64 -10.37
N ASP A 86 19.14 -8.87 -9.19
CA ASP A 86 19.52 -7.81 -8.25
C ASP A 86 20.53 -6.83 -8.87
N ASP A 87 21.51 -7.33 -9.63
CA ASP A 87 22.51 -6.49 -10.28
C ASP A 87 21.93 -5.70 -11.47
N LEU A 88 20.98 -6.26 -12.20
CA LEU A 88 20.24 -5.55 -13.24
C LEU A 88 19.37 -4.44 -12.66
N LEU A 89 18.70 -4.73 -11.54
CA LEU A 89 17.93 -3.74 -10.80
C LEU A 89 18.83 -2.65 -10.24
N ARG A 90 20.01 -3.01 -9.70
CA ARG A 90 21.02 -2.06 -9.19
C ARG A 90 21.63 -1.19 -10.29
N LYS A 91 21.92 -1.76 -11.46
CA LYS A 91 22.43 -1.02 -12.62
C LYS A 91 21.38 -0.12 -13.23
N ARG A 92 20.10 -0.52 -13.15
CA ARG A 92 18.98 0.38 -13.45
C ARG A 92 18.86 1.47 -12.38
N SER A 93 19.12 1.19 -11.11
CA SER A 93 19.08 2.18 -10.03
C SER A 93 20.28 3.14 -10.03
N GLY A 94 20.58 3.76 -11.17
CA GLY A 94 21.24 5.07 -11.19
C GLY A 94 20.42 6.18 -10.51
N GLY A 95 19.17 5.88 -10.09
CA GLY A 95 18.29 6.78 -9.34
C GLY A 95 17.68 6.14 -8.09
N GLY A 96 18.50 5.49 -7.25
CA GLY A 96 18.09 4.86 -5.98
C GLY A 96 17.11 5.73 -5.15
N LEU A 97 16.30 5.12 -4.28
CA LEU A 97 15.24 5.82 -3.52
C LEU A 97 15.73 7.12 -2.87
N MET A 98 16.97 7.11 -2.39
CA MET A 98 17.64 8.19 -1.66
C MET A 98 18.50 9.12 -2.55
N GLN A 99 18.53 8.91 -3.86
CA GLN A 99 19.30 9.70 -4.83
C GLN A 99 18.38 10.56 -5.69
N PHE A 100 18.84 11.76 -6.05
CA PHE A 100 18.08 12.62 -6.95
C PHE A 100 18.05 12.03 -8.36
N SER A 101 16.89 12.07 -9.00
CA SER A 101 16.78 11.77 -10.42
C SER A 101 17.45 12.89 -11.24
N GLU A 102 18.40 12.54 -12.11
CA GLU A 102 19.07 13.52 -13.00
C GLU A 102 18.16 13.95 -14.15
N THR A 103 17.29 13.05 -14.61
CA THR A 103 16.35 13.28 -15.71
C THR A 103 14.96 12.82 -15.32
N TYR A 104 13.93 13.36 -15.99
CA TYR A 104 12.54 12.97 -15.74
C TYR A 104 12.24 11.51 -16.14
N LYS A 105 12.87 11.02 -17.22
CA LYS A 105 12.77 9.64 -17.70
C LYS A 105 14.16 9.07 -18.00
N PRO A 106 14.33 7.74 -18.03
CA PRO A 106 13.33 6.70 -17.78
C PRO A 106 12.89 6.63 -16.30
N PHE A 107 11.71 6.08 -16.06
CA PHE A 107 11.21 5.85 -14.70
C PHE A 107 11.83 4.58 -14.09
N HIS A 108 12.23 4.65 -12.83
CA HIS A 108 12.82 3.55 -12.05
C HIS A 108 11.80 2.87 -11.13
N TYR A 109 10.78 3.61 -10.69
CA TYR A 109 9.70 3.16 -9.81
C TYR A 109 8.32 3.51 -10.42
N PRO A 110 7.97 2.96 -11.60
CA PRO A 110 6.76 3.35 -12.32
C PRO A 110 5.46 3.16 -11.52
N TRP A 111 5.46 2.27 -10.53
CA TRP A 111 4.36 2.12 -9.57
C TRP A 111 4.07 3.41 -8.78
N ALA A 112 5.08 4.23 -8.48
CA ALA A 112 4.90 5.50 -7.79
C ALA A 112 4.18 6.52 -8.69
N VAL A 113 4.50 6.51 -9.99
CA VAL A 113 3.82 7.35 -11.00
C VAL A 113 2.36 6.93 -11.15
N GLU A 114 2.10 5.64 -11.27
CA GLU A 114 0.74 5.09 -11.38
C GLU A 114 -0.11 5.48 -10.16
N ILE A 115 0.41 5.27 -8.94
CA ILE A 115 -0.29 5.63 -7.70
C ILE A 115 -0.55 7.14 -7.65
N THR A 116 0.43 7.97 -7.99
CA THR A 116 0.26 9.43 -8.02
C THR A 116 -0.88 9.81 -8.98
N THR A 117 -0.90 9.25 -10.19
CA THR A 117 -1.95 9.52 -11.18
C THR A 117 -3.34 9.09 -10.69
N ARG A 118 -3.46 7.92 -10.03
CA ARG A 118 -4.74 7.49 -9.45
C ARG A 118 -5.18 8.42 -8.31
N HIS A 119 -4.24 8.82 -7.45
CA HIS A 119 -4.50 9.70 -6.33
C HIS A 119 -4.90 11.12 -6.78
N GLU A 120 -4.32 11.64 -7.86
CA GLU A 120 -4.75 12.89 -8.50
C GLU A 120 -6.14 12.79 -9.11
N LYS A 121 -6.49 11.67 -9.75
CA LYS A 121 -7.83 11.43 -10.30
C LYS A 121 -8.90 11.33 -9.22
N ALA A 122 -8.52 10.90 -8.01
CA ALA A 122 -9.39 10.83 -6.85
C ALA A 122 -9.53 12.16 -6.11
N HIS A 123 -9.03 13.27 -6.66
CA HIS A 123 -8.98 14.53 -5.96
C HIS A 123 -10.35 15.12 -5.66
N TRP A 124 -10.48 15.62 -4.43
CA TRP A 124 -11.63 16.33 -3.89
C TRP A 124 -11.14 17.43 -2.94
N ILE A 125 -11.99 18.41 -2.64
CA ILE A 125 -11.80 19.40 -1.56
C ILE A 125 -13.02 19.46 -0.66
N GLU A 126 -12.85 19.99 0.55
CA GLU A 126 -13.89 20.08 1.57
C GLU A 126 -15.14 20.88 1.11
N ASP A 127 -14.98 21.82 0.18
CA ASP A 127 -16.07 22.61 -0.40
C ASP A 127 -17.11 21.77 -1.16
N GLU A 128 -16.76 20.55 -1.55
CA GLU A 128 -17.66 19.62 -2.26
C GLU A 128 -18.61 18.86 -1.30
N LEU A 129 -18.43 19.01 0.01
CA LEU A 129 -19.20 18.32 1.04
C LEU A 129 -20.54 19.03 1.32
N ASP A 130 -21.63 18.26 1.32
CA ASP A 130 -22.92 18.69 1.86
C ASP A 130 -23.15 18.06 3.24
N LEU A 131 -23.16 18.90 4.27
CA LEU A 131 -23.34 18.51 5.68
C LEU A 131 -24.71 18.95 6.23
N SER A 132 -25.65 19.36 5.37
CA SER A 132 -26.96 19.88 5.80
C SER A 132 -27.80 18.83 6.53
N ASP A 133 -27.81 17.59 6.04
CA ASP A 133 -28.47 16.44 6.67
C ASP A 133 -27.84 16.13 8.04
N ASP A 134 -26.52 16.24 8.18
CA ASP A 134 -25.79 15.99 9.42
C ASP A 134 -26.19 16.99 10.51
N VAL A 135 -26.32 18.27 10.18
CA VAL A 135 -26.83 19.30 11.11
C VAL A 135 -28.26 18.98 11.56
N SER A 136 -29.11 18.54 10.63
CA SER A 136 -30.49 18.17 10.92
C SER A 136 -30.56 16.96 11.85
N ASP A 137 -29.79 15.92 11.54
CA ASP A 137 -29.68 14.68 12.32
C ASP A 137 -29.15 14.98 13.75
N TRP A 138 -28.15 15.85 13.86
CA TRP A 138 -27.55 16.27 15.13
C TRP A 138 -28.51 17.08 16.01
N LYS A 139 -29.29 18.00 15.43
CA LYS A 139 -30.21 18.89 16.17
C LYS A 139 -31.56 18.26 16.48
N SER A 140 -32.04 17.36 15.64
CA SER A 140 -33.38 16.74 15.79
C SER A 140 -33.46 15.66 16.87
N GLY A 141 -32.32 15.18 17.38
CA GLY A 141 -32.25 14.06 18.32
C GLY A 141 -32.26 12.69 17.65
N LYS A 142 -32.17 12.63 16.31
CA LYS A 142 -31.98 11.37 15.57
C LYS A 142 -30.62 10.73 15.89
N VAL A 143 -29.61 11.56 16.14
CA VAL A 143 -28.37 11.16 16.82
C VAL A 143 -28.56 11.37 18.33
N THR A 144 -28.52 10.28 19.09
CA THR A 144 -28.69 10.29 20.55
C THR A 144 -27.49 10.92 21.25
N ASP A 145 -27.64 11.33 22.51
CA ASP A 145 -26.53 11.93 23.26
C ASP A 145 -25.35 10.97 23.46
N ILE A 146 -25.61 9.66 23.56
CA ILE A 146 -24.57 8.62 23.59
C ILE A 146 -23.81 8.58 22.27
N GLU A 147 -24.54 8.59 21.15
CA GLU A 147 -23.94 8.62 19.82
C GLU A 147 -23.18 9.93 19.55
N LYS A 148 -23.66 11.08 20.05
CA LYS A 148 -22.95 12.35 19.94
C LYS A 148 -21.61 12.30 20.66
N GLU A 149 -21.58 11.85 21.91
CA GLU A 149 -20.32 11.72 22.64
C GLU A 149 -19.38 10.69 22.00
N TYR A 150 -19.93 9.60 21.46
CA TYR A 150 -19.17 8.61 20.69
C TYR A 150 -18.47 9.25 19.48
N VAL A 151 -19.22 10.00 18.66
CA VAL A 151 -18.69 10.72 17.49
C VAL A 151 -17.67 11.79 17.92
N THR A 152 -17.99 12.60 18.92
CA THR A 152 -17.10 13.65 19.43
C THR A 152 -15.77 13.06 19.91
N ASN A 153 -15.78 11.92 20.62
CA ASN A 153 -14.54 11.27 21.06
C ASN A 153 -13.65 10.80 19.91
N ILE A 154 -14.26 10.41 18.79
CA ILE A 154 -13.51 10.04 17.59
C ILE A 154 -12.92 11.31 16.93
N LEU A 155 -13.75 12.33 16.74
CA LEU A 155 -13.38 13.57 16.07
C LEU A 155 -12.32 14.38 16.83
N ARG A 156 -12.30 14.34 18.17
CA ARG A 156 -11.25 14.93 19.03
C ARG A 156 -9.83 14.54 18.60
N LEU A 157 -9.65 13.31 18.14
CA LEU A 157 -8.34 12.77 17.78
C LEU A 157 -8.06 12.83 16.27
N PHE A 158 -9.10 12.84 15.44
CA PHE A 158 -8.98 12.65 14.00
C PHE A 158 -8.20 13.77 13.31
N THR A 159 -8.59 15.02 13.51
CA THR A 159 -7.86 16.16 12.93
C THR A 159 -6.39 16.17 13.37
N GLN A 160 -6.10 15.85 14.63
CA GLN A 160 -4.72 15.79 15.13
C GLN A 160 -3.94 14.59 14.57
N SER A 161 -4.62 13.48 14.28
CA SER A 161 -4.01 12.30 13.65
C SER A 161 -3.55 12.62 12.23
N ASP A 162 -4.38 13.33 11.44
CA ASP A 162 -4.02 13.77 10.08
C ASP A 162 -2.89 14.82 10.12
N VAL A 163 -2.85 15.68 11.15
CA VAL A 163 -1.71 16.58 11.37
C VAL A 163 -0.43 15.77 11.60
N ALA A 164 -0.48 14.73 12.43
CA ALA A 164 0.67 13.87 12.71
C ALA A 164 1.14 13.12 11.45
N VAL A 165 0.21 12.55 10.66
CA VAL A 165 0.53 11.85 9.40
C VAL A 165 1.12 12.83 8.37
N GLY A 166 0.48 13.98 8.16
CA GLY A 166 0.97 15.02 7.24
C GLY A 166 2.37 15.51 7.62
N GLN A 167 2.62 15.75 8.90
CA GLN A 167 3.94 16.11 9.41
C GLN A 167 4.97 15.01 9.12
N ASN A 168 4.63 13.74 9.29
CA ASN A 168 5.54 12.63 9.01
C ASN A 168 6.00 12.61 7.55
N TYR A 169 5.11 12.89 6.59
CA TYR A 169 5.51 13.00 5.18
C TYR A 169 6.52 14.11 4.94
N TYR A 170 6.25 15.32 5.45
CA TYR A 170 7.11 16.49 5.24
C TYR A 170 8.46 16.39 5.97
N ASP A 171 8.48 15.86 7.19
CA ASP A 171 9.67 15.87 8.04
C ASP A 171 10.49 14.58 7.91
N GLN A 172 9.82 13.43 7.74
CA GLN A 172 10.48 12.13 7.82
C GLN A 172 10.75 11.48 6.46
N PHE A 173 9.87 11.65 5.47
CA PHE A 173 9.97 10.91 4.22
C PHE A 173 10.45 11.76 3.05
N ILE A 174 9.76 12.84 2.71
CA ILE A 174 10.10 13.73 1.58
C ILE A 174 11.55 14.26 1.65
N PRO A 175 12.14 14.54 2.83
CA PRO A 175 13.54 14.96 2.93
C PRO A 175 14.55 13.83 2.73
N LYS A 176 14.13 12.56 2.86
CA LYS A 176 15.01 11.38 2.76
C LYS A 176 14.95 10.79 1.35
N PHE A 177 13.75 10.59 0.81
CA PHE A 177 13.54 10.04 -0.53
C PHE A 177 13.71 11.13 -1.60
N LYS A 178 14.70 10.96 -2.46
CA LYS A 178 15.11 11.96 -3.45
C LYS A 178 14.73 11.60 -4.88
N ASN A 179 14.39 10.34 -5.14
CA ASN A 179 13.92 9.92 -6.45
C ASN A 179 12.64 10.71 -6.82
N ASN A 180 12.58 11.21 -8.05
CA ASN A 180 11.51 12.09 -8.50
C ASN A 180 10.12 11.44 -8.41
N GLU A 181 9.97 10.19 -8.86
CA GLU A 181 8.67 9.52 -8.92
C GLU A 181 8.09 9.30 -7.52
N VAL A 182 8.92 8.76 -6.62
CA VAL A 182 8.56 8.54 -5.22
C VAL A 182 8.26 9.86 -4.52
N ARG A 183 9.04 10.91 -4.81
CA ARG A 183 8.83 12.21 -4.17
C ARG A 183 7.54 12.90 -4.63
N ASN A 184 7.14 12.73 -5.89
CA ASN A 184 5.83 13.20 -6.36
C ASN A 184 4.69 12.43 -5.68
N MET A 185 4.82 11.10 -5.54
CA MET A 185 3.86 10.28 -4.81
C MET A 185 3.70 10.75 -3.36
N LEU A 186 4.80 10.84 -2.61
CA LEU A 186 4.80 11.31 -1.21
C LEU A 186 4.29 12.75 -1.09
N GLY A 187 4.63 13.63 -2.04
CA GLY A 187 4.12 14.99 -2.10
C GLY A 187 2.61 15.05 -2.31
N SER A 188 2.06 14.16 -3.14
CA SER A 188 0.63 14.04 -3.34
C SER A 188 -0.10 13.60 -2.07
N PHE A 189 0.45 12.61 -1.33
CA PHE A 189 -0.11 12.15 -0.06
C PHE A 189 -0.05 13.27 0.99
N ALA A 190 1.10 13.91 1.15
CA ALA A 190 1.26 15.03 2.08
C ALA A 190 0.27 16.18 1.82
N GLY A 191 0.01 16.49 0.54
CA GLY A 191 -0.99 17.49 0.17
C GLY A 191 -2.42 17.07 0.51
N ARG A 192 -2.73 15.77 0.40
CA ARG A 192 -4.04 15.22 0.76
C ARG A 192 -4.32 15.29 2.26
N GLU A 193 -3.31 15.09 3.11
CA GLU A 193 -3.49 15.24 4.56
C GLU A 193 -3.98 16.63 4.96
N GLY A 194 -3.55 17.67 4.25
CA GLY A 194 -4.06 19.03 4.47
C GLY A 194 -5.55 19.15 4.11
N ILE A 195 -6.06 18.38 3.14
CA ILE A 195 -7.47 18.33 2.77
C ILE A 195 -8.26 17.56 3.83
N HIS A 196 -7.75 16.43 4.32
CA HIS A 196 -8.36 15.68 5.42
C HIS A 196 -8.56 16.57 6.66
N GLN A 197 -7.53 17.29 7.07
CA GLN A 197 -7.57 18.22 8.19
C GLN A 197 -8.70 19.26 8.03
N ARG A 198 -8.83 19.88 6.85
CA ARG A 198 -9.87 20.89 6.60
C ARG A 198 -11.27 20.29 6.52
N ALA A 199 -11.42 19.09 5.97
CA ALA A 199 -12.70 18.40 5.90
C ALA A 199 -13.24 18.02 7.29
N TYR A 200 -12.39 17.47 8.17
CA TYR A 200 -12.78 17.16 9.55
C TYR A 200 -12.98 18.43 10.39
N ALA A 201 -12.20 19.49 10.14
CA ALA A 201 -12.45 20.79 10.77
C ALA A 201 -13.81 21.37 10.37
N LEU A 202 -14.15 21.34 9.08
CA LEU A 202 -15.46 21.75 8.57
C LEU A 202 -16.60 20.96 9.20
N LEU A 203 -16.42 19.63 9.35
CA LEU A 203 -17.40 18.79 10.05
C LEU A 203 -17.58 19.22 11.50
N ASN A 204 -16.49 19.42 12.25
CA ASN A 204 -16.54 19.86 13.64
C ASN A 204 -17.26 21.21 13.80
N GLU A 205 -16.90 22.19 12.98
CA GLU A 205 -17.51 23.53 12.97
C GLU A 205 -19.01 23.45 12.63
N THR A 206 -19.37 22.65 11.64
CA THR A 206 -20.76 22.48 11.18
C THR A 206 -21.64 21.85 12.25
N LEU A 207 -21.11 20.89 13.02
CA LEU A 207 -21.81 20.29 14.16
C LEU A 207 -21.86 21.21 15.40
N GLY A 208 -21.15 22.33 15.37
CA GLY A 208 -21.09 23.31 16.46
C GLY A 208 -20.23 22.85 17.63
N LEU A 209 -19.24 22.00 17.39
CA LEU A 209 -18.25 21.62 18.40
C LEU A 209 -17.36 22.83 18.72
N PRO A 210 -17.07 23.11 20.02
CA PRO A 210 -16.26 24.26 20.37
C PRO A 210 -14.77 24.03 20.03
N ASP A 211 -14.04 25.10 19.71
CA ASP A 211 -12.60 25.04 19.36
C ASP A 211 -11.72 24.38 20.45
N SER A 212 -12.19 24.38 21.70
CA SER A 212 -11.53 23.65 22.78
C SER A 212 -11.40 22.15 22.50
N GLU A 213 -12.29 21.58 21.68
CA GLU A 213 -12.23 20.17 21.28
C GLU A 213 -10.99 19.83 20.46
N TYR A 214 -10.42 20.78 19.70
CA TYR A 214 -9.13 20.59 19.01
C TYR A 214 -7.96 20.39 19.97
N HIS A 215 -8.09 20.87 21.23
CA HIS A 215 -7.07 20.73 22.26
C HIS A 215 -7.42 19.64 23.27
N ALA A 216 -8.68 19.20 23.30
CA ALA A 216 -9.19 18.26 24.29
C ALA A 216 -8.44 16.92 24.26
N PHE A 217 -7.89 16.50 23.11
CA PHE A 217 -7.08 15.28 23.03
C PHE A 217 -5.89 15.28 24.01
N LEU A 218 -5.32 16.45 24.33
CA LEU A 218 -4.21 16.58 25.29
C LEU A 218 -4.63 16.22 26.73
N GLU A 219 -5.93 16.29 27.03
CA GLU A 219 -6.48 15.95 28.34
C GLU A 219 -6.67 14.43 28.51
N TYR A 220 -6.68 13.68 27.41
CA TYR A 220 -6.86 12.23 27.40
C TYR A 220 -5.54 11.52 27.17
N LYS A 221 -4.98 10.91 28.23
CA LYS A 221 -3.73 10.12 28.12
C LYS A 221 -3.76 9.09 26.98
N VAL A 222 -4.91 8.44 26.75
CA VAL A 222 -5.07 7.46 25.67
C VAL A 222 -4.85 8.08 24.28
N MET A 223 -5.31 9.31 24.08
CA MET A 223 -5.16 10.05 22.83
C MET A 223 -3.72 10.58 22.67
N VAL A 224 -3.14 11.13 23.75
CA VAL A 224 -1.73 11.56 23.77
C VAL A 224 -0.78 10.41 23.45
N ASP A 225 -0.92 9.27 24.13
CA ASP A 225 -0.10 8.07 23.89
C ASP A 225 -0.17 7.61 22.43
N LYS A 226 -1.34 7.76 21.78
CA LYS A 226 -1.56 7.39 20.39
C LYS A 226 -0.87 8.36 19.43
N ILE A 227 -1.00 9.68 19.64
CA ILE A 227 -0.31 10.69 18.82
C ILE A 227 1.22 10.60 18.97
N GLU A 228 1.71 10.46 20.20
CA GLU A 228 3.15 10.28 20.46
C GLU A 228 3.70 9.06 19.73
N PHE A 229 2.99 7.92 19.80
CA PHE A 229 3.37 6.72 19.06
C PHE A 229 3.41 6.96 17.54
N MET A 230 2.44 7.69 16.99
CA MET A 230 2.35 7.99 15.56
C MET A 230 3.50 8.88 15.07
N GLN A 231 3.96 9.83 15.89
CA GLN A 231 5.00 10.80 15.53
C GLN A 231 6.42 10.33 15.85
N GLU A 232 6.60 9.57 16.93
CA GLU A 232 7.93 9.16 17.41
C GLU A 232 8.65 8.31 16.36
N SER A 233 9.82 8.76 15.90
CA SER A 233 10.56 8.09 14.84
C SER A 233 12.02 8.53 14.85
N ASP A 234 12.95 7.59 14.66
CA ASP A 234 14.34 7.91 14.32
C ASP A 234 14.54 7.74 12.82
N ASN A 235 14.51 8.82 12.05
CA ASN A 235 14.77 8.76 10.61
C ASN A 235 16.23 9.07 10.23
N ASN A 236 17.14 9.14 11.21
CA ASN A 236 18.55 9.47 10.98
C ASN A 236 19.37 8.23 10.61
N SER A 237 18.99 7.07 11.13
CA SER A 237 19.58 5.79 10.75
C SER A 237 18.78 5.12 9.62
N MET A 238 19.44 4.28 8.81
CA MET A 238 18.73 3.49 7.78
C MET A 238 17.74 2.50 8.41
N LYS A 239 18.12 1.90 9.54
CA LYS A 239 17.24 1.02 10.32
C LYS A 239 16.01 1.78 10.80
N GLY A 240 16.21 2.93 11.42
CA GLY A 240 15.11 3.75 11.92
C GLY A 240 14.22 4.31 10.79
N LEU A 241 14.77 4.72 9.65
CA LEU A 241 13.98 5.13 8.48
C LEU A 241 13.10 3.98 7.94
N GLY A 242 13.65 2.76 7.89
CA GLY A 242 12.86 1.57 7.53
C GLY A 242 11.73 1.29 8.53
N LEU A 243 11.97 1.47 9.83
CA LEU A 243 10.94 1.35 10.86
C LEU A 243 9.89 2.45 10.77
N ALA A 244 10.29 3.68 10.41
CA ALA A 244 9.39 4.79 10.18
C ALA A 244 8.42 4.53 9.01
N LEU A 245 8.93 3.97 7.91
CA LEU A 245 8.09 3.53 6.77
C LEU A 245 7.12 2.42 7.18
N ALA A 246 7.57 1.42 7.94
CA ALA A 246 6.66 0.39 8.45
C ALA A 246 5.58 0.99 9.37
N LYS A 247 5.96 1.99 10.17
CA LYS A 247 5.04 2.70 11.06
C LYS A 247 3.96 3.46 10.30
N SER A 248 4.28 4.16 9.21
CA SER A 248 3.26 4.89 8.45
C SER A 248 2.17 3.96 7.91
N VAL A 249 2.54 2.75 7.47
CA VAL A 249 1.58 1.72 7.07
C VAL A 249 0.63 1.32 8.20
N PHE A 250 1.07 1.32 9.47
CA PHE A 250 0.18 1.07 10.61
C PHE A 250 -0.63 2.30 11.02
N ASN A 251 -0.03 3.49 11.01
CA ASN A 251 -0.73 4.74 11.34
C ASN A 251 -1.92 4.93 10.39
N GLU A 252 -1.66 4.92 9.09
CA GLU A 252 -2.68 5.14 8.06
C GLU A 252 -3.55 3.90 7.86
N GLY A 253 -2.98 2.69 7.94
CA GLY A 253 -3.69 1.45 7.62
C GLY A 253 -4.38 0.74 8.77
N VAL A 254 -4.15 1.14 10.02
CA VAL A 254 -4.78 0.57 11.22
C VAL A 254 -5.41 1.66 12.08
N ALA A 255 -4.62 2.66 12.48
CA ALA A 255 -5.05 3.64 13.48
C ALA A 255 -6.19 4.55 12.96
N LEU A 256 -6.14 4.94 11.69
CA LEU A 256 -7.21 5.69 11.03
C LEU A 256 -8.40 4.78 10.66
N PHE A 257 -8.12 3.59 10.11
CA PHE A 257 -9.18 2.63 9.70
C PHE A 257 -10.08 2.18 10.85
N ALA A 258 -9.55 2.05 12.07
CA ALA A 258 -10.36 1.72 13.24
C ALA A 258 -11.50 2.73 13.45
N SER A 259 -11.16 4.01 13.43
CA SER A 259 -12.12 5.11 13.57
C SER A 259 -13.02 5.27 12.35
N PHE A 260 -12.52 5.05 11.13
CA PHE A 260 -13.35 5.12 9.93
C PHE A 260 -14.53 4.15 9.98
N VAL A 261 -14.28 2.91 10.37
CA VAL A 261 -15.33 1.90 10.55
C VAL A 261 -16.34 2.32 11.61
N MET A 262 -15.87 2.90 12.70
CA MET A 262 -16.72 3.40 13.78
C MET A 262 -17.66 4.52 13.32
N LEU A 263 -17.21 5.42 12.45
CA LEU A 263 -18.01 6.51 11.89
C LEU A 263 -18.92 6.06 10.75
N LEU A 264 -18.44 5.23 9.81
CA LEU A 264 -19.23 4.69 8.70
C LEU A 264 -20.46 3.90 9.15
N ASN A 265 -20.42 3.33 10.36
CA ASN A 265 -21.55 2.61 10.91
C ASN A 265 -22.84 3.45 10.91
N PHE A 266 -22.77 4.76 11.13
CA PHE A 266 -23.92 5.66 11.15
C PHE A 266 -24.69 5.69 9.83
N GLN A 267 -23.98 5.59 8.71
CA GLN A 267 -24.56 5.59 7.36
C GLN A 267 -25.49 4.40 7.14
N ARG A 268 -25.23 3.25 7.78
CA ARG A 268 -26.10 2.05 7.71
C ARG A 268 -27.49 2.31 8.27
N PHE A 269 -27.61 3.30 9.15
CA PHE A 269 -28.87 3.72 9.78
C PHE A 269 -29.42 5.01 9.16
N GLY A 270 -28.86 5.44 8.03
CA GLY A 270 -29.24 6.67 7.35
C GLY A 270 -29.01 7.92 8.20
N LYS A 271 -28.04 7.87 9.13
CA LYS A 271 -27.61 8.99 9.97
C LYS A 271 -26.32 9.59 9.42
N MET A 272 -26.15 10.91 9.55
CA MET A 272 -24.86 11.58 9.35
C MET A 272 -24.23 11.27 7.97
N LYS A 273 -25.00 11.47 6.90
CA LYS A 273 -24.60 11.04 5.54
C LYS A 273 -23.40 11.81 5.00
N GLY A 274 -23.32 13.10 5.29
CA GLY A 274 -22.20 13.96 4.92
C GLY A 274 -20.91 13.51 5.62
N MET A 275 -20.96 13.21 6.92
CA MET A 275 -19.85 12.57 7.63
C MET A 275 -19.48 11.23 7.01
N GLY A 276 -20.46 10.40 6.64
CA GLY A 276 -20.22 9.15 5.91
C GLY A 276 -19.43 9.39 4.62
N LYS A 277 -19.80 10.42 3.84
CA LYS A 277 -19.10 10.79 2.61
C LYS A 277 -17.66 11.26 2.83
N VAL A 278 -17.41 12.07 3.87
CA VAL A 278 -16.05 12.46 4.28
C VAL A 278 -15.21 11.21 4.54
N VAL A 279 -15.75 10.27 5.32
CA VAL A 279 -15.03 9.05 5.71
C VAL A 279 -14.80 8.12 4.52
N GLU A 280 -15.77 7.96 3.61
CA GLU A 280 -15.59 7.20 2.36
C GLU A 280 -14.43 7.76 1.52
N TRP A 281 -14.38 9.09 1.35
CA TRP A 281 -13.31 9.75 0.61
C TRP A 281 -11.96 9.61 1.30
N SER A 282 -11.88 9.78 2.63
CA SER A 282 -10.67 9.52 3.39
C SER A 282 -10.20 8.06 3.24
N ILE A 283 -11.09 7.07 3.36
CA ILE A 283 -10.72 5.65 3.16
C ILE A 283 -10.11 5.42 1.78
N ARG A 284 -10.67 6.06 0.74
CA ARG A 284 -10.16 6.00 -0.63
C ARG A 284 -8.72 6.47 -0.72
N ASP A 285 -8.44 7.61 -0.10
CA ASP A 285 -7.11 8.19 -0.09
C ASP A 285 -6.13 7.35 0.74
N GLU A 286 -6.48 7.02 1.98
CA GLU A 286 -5.65 6.24 2.90
C GLU A 286 -5.30 4.85 2.35
N SER A 287 -6.18 4.24 1.56
CA SER A 287 -5.87 2.95 0.94
C SER A 287 -4.77 3.06 -0.12
N MET A 288 -4.76 4.14 -0.90
CA MET A 288 -3.66 4.42 -1.84
C MET A 288 -2.38 4.80 -1.10
N HIS A 289 -2.49 5.51 0.02
CA HIS A 289 -1.33 5.87 0.84
C HIS A 289 -0.66 4.63 1.45
N VAL A 290 -1.46 3.74 2.07
CA VAL A 290 -1.01 2.46 2.59
C VAL A 290 -0.37 1.60 1.50
N GLU A 291 -0.96 1.54 0.30
CA GLU A 291 -0.38 0.82 -0.83
C GLU A 291 0.99 1.40 -1.22
N GLY A 292 1.08 2.71 -1.40
CA GLY A 292 2.29 3.41 -1.77
C GLY A 292 3.40 3.28 -0.73
N ASN A 293 3.06 3.47 0.55
CA ASN A 293 3.98 3.33 1.68
C ASN A 293 4.48 1.89 1.83
N ALA A 294 3.62 0.89 1.64
CA ALA A 294 4.03 -0.52 1.67
C ALA A 294 4.97 -0.86 0.50
N LYS A 295 4.69 -0.39 -0.72
CA LYS A 295 5.60 -0.57 -1.87
C LYS A 295 6.95 0.12 -1.63
N LEU A 296 6.94 1.34 -1.11
CA LEU A 296 8.14 2.09 -0.75
C LEU A 296 8.96 1.36 0.33
N PHE A 297 8.32 0.84 1.38
CA PHE A 297 8.97 0.02 2.41
C PHE A 297 9.66 -1.22 1.81
N ARG A 298 8.95 -1.97 0.97
CA ARG A 298 9.52 -3.18 0.34
C ARG A 298 10.71 -2.83 -0.54
N GLN A 299 10.59 -1.77 -1.34
CA GLN A 299 11.69 -1.30 -2.19
C GLN A 299 12.88 -0.82 -1.35
N PHE A 300 12.62 -0.14 -0.23
CA PHE A 300 13.66 0.24 0.72
C PHE A 300 14.41 -0.97 1.29
N CYS A 301 13.70 -2.05 1.65
CA CYS A 301 14.32 -3.29 2.10
C CYS A 301 15.16 -3.98 1.01
N VAL A 302 14.70 -3.93 -0.25
CA VAL A 302 15.46 -4.45 -1.43
C VAL A 302 16.77 -3.69 -1.62
N GLU A 303 16.75 -2.35 -1.52
CA GLU A 303 17.94 -1.51 -1.69
C GLU A 303 18.89 -1.55 -0.48
N HIS A 304 18.36 -1.87 0.71
CA HIS A 304 19.10 -1.89 1.97
C HIS A 304 19.00 -3.23 2.70
N PRO A 305 19.41 -4.37 2.09
CA PRO A 305 19.20 -5.70 2.66
C PRO A 305 19.91 -5.91 4.00
N LYS A 306 20.98 -5.16 4.28
CA LYS A 306 21.70 -5.20 5.57
C LYS A 306 20.89 -4.67 6.75
N VAL A 307 19.85 -3.88 6.51
CA VAL A 307 18.93 -3.39 7.54
C VAL A 307 17.96 -4.49 7.98
N VAL A 308 17.69 -5.45 7.10
CA VAL A 308 16.67 -6.48 7.30
C VAL A 308 17.22 -7.64 8.12
N ASP A 309 17.50 -7.37 9.39
CA ASP A 309 17.88 -8.36 10.39
C ASP A 309 16.67 -8.83 11.23
N ASP A 310 16.87 -9.85 12.06
CA ASP A 310 15.79 -10.40 12.92
C ASP A 310 15.29 -9.36 13.94
N GLU A 311 16.16 -8.46 14.40
CA GLU A 311 15.77 -7.39 15.33
C GLU A 311 14.86 -6.36 14.65
N PHE A 312 15.16 -5.97 13.41
CA PHE A 312 14.34 -5.07 12.59
C PHE A 312 12.93 -5.65 12.38
N LYS A 313 12.85 -6.93 11.99
CA LYS A 313 11.56 -7.63 11.84
C LYS A 313 10.82 -7.68 13.17
N GLN A 314 11.51 -8.00 14.27
CA GLN A 314 10.93 -8.05 15.61
C GLN A 314 10.37 -6.69 16.05
N SER A 315 11.06 -5.59 15.76
CA SER A 315 10.58 -4.23 16.03
C SER A 315 9.28 -3.92 15.28
N ILE A 316 9.15 -4.35 14.01
CA ILE A 316 7.91 -4.17 13.24
C ILE A 316 6.75 -4.97 13.85
N TYR A 317 7.00 -6.22 14.25
CA TYR A 317 5.99 -7.04 14.92
C TYR A 317 5.53 -6.44 16.25
N GLU A 318 6.46 -5.86 17.02
CA GLU A 318 6.13 -5.19 18.29
C GLU A 318 5.34 -3.91 18.05
N MET A 319 5.72 -3.13 17.04
CA MET A 319 5.00 -1.93 16.61
C MET A 319 3.55 -2.25 16.26
N ALA A 320 3.30 -3.34 15.53
CA ALA A 320 1.94 -3.80 15.23
C ALA A 320 1.15 -4.16 16.50
N ARG A 321 1.78 -4.81 17.49
CA ARG A 321 1.14 -5.12 18.78
C ARG A 321 0.83 -3.87 19.61
N ILE A 322 1.73 -2.88 19.60
CA ILE A 322 1.54 -1.60 20.27
C ILE A 322 0.38 -0.83 19.62
N ALA A 323 0.34 -0.75 18.28
CA ALA A 323 -0.75 -0.11 17.56
C ALA A 323 -2.12 -0.70 17.97
N VAL A 324 -2.27 -2.03 17.93
CA VAL A 324 -3.52 -2.70 18.37
C VAL A 324 -3.87 -2.39 19.82
N LYS A 325 -2.88 -2.36 20.73
CA LYS A 325 -3.12 -2.05 22.15
C LYS A 325 -3.56 -0.60 22.36
N LEU A 326 -3.04 0.35 21.57
CA LEU A 326 -3.46 1.75 21.62
C LEU A 326 -4.89 1.89 21.08
N GLU A 327 -5.21 1.23 19.97
CA GLU A 327 -6.56 1.22 19.42
C GLU A 327 -7.57 0.57 20.37
N ASP A 328 -7.24 -0.56 21.01
CA ASP A 328 -8.14 -1.20 21.98
C ASP A 328 -8.55 -0.22 23.10
N LYS A 329 -7.60 0.59 23.61
CA LYS A 329 -7.88 1.62 24.63
C LYS A 329 -8.71 2.78 24.07
N PHE A 330 -8.45 3.17 22.82
CA PHE A 330 -9.19 4.24 22.16
C PHE A 330 -10.66 3.83 21.92
N VAL A 331 -10.88 2.59 21.49
CA VAL A 331 -12.22 1.99 21.40
C VAL A 331 -12.89 1.99 22.78
N ASP A 332 -12.21 1.58 23.85
CA ASP A 332 -12.79 1.62 25.20
C ASP A 332 -13.20 3.03 25.63
N LEU A 333 -12.45 4.06 25.21
CA LEU A 333 -12.80 5.46 25.48
C LEU A 333 -14.03 5.90 24.69
N ALA A 334 -14.12 5.58 23.40
CA ALA A 334 -15.26 5.94 22.56
C ALA A 334 -16.57 5.29 23.04
N TYR A 335 -16.52 4.04 23.49
CA TYR A 335 -17.67 3.29 24.00
C TYR A 335 -18.00 3.57 25.49
N LYS A 336 -17.32 4.53 26.13
CA LYS A 336 -17.44 4.77 27.59
C LYS A 336 -18.87 5.08 28.07
N LEU A 337 -19.68 5.75 27.26
CA LEU A 337 -21.08 6.08 27.62
C LEU A 337 -22.10 5.01 27.18
N GLY A 338 -21.69 4.02 26.41
CA GLY A 338 -22.57 2.95 25.96
C GLY A 338 -22.23 2.44 24.56
N ASN A 339 -23.00 1.46 24.12
CA ASN A 339 -22.92 0.92 22.78
C ASN A 339 -23.67 1.81 21.78
N VAL A 340 -23.21 1.79 20.53
CA VAL A 340 -23.94 2.34 19.38
C VAL A 340 -24.65 1.21 18.64
N ASP A 341 -25.73 1.52 17.95
CA ASP A 341 -26.51 0.52 17.24
C ASP A 341 -25.69 -0.11 16.10
N GLY A 342 -25.72 -1.44 16.00
CA GLY A 342 -25.15 -2.20 14.88
C GLY A 342 -23.64 -2.37 14.86
N LEU A 343 -22.90 -1.93 15.88
CA LEU A 343 -21.46 -2.14 16.00
C LEU A 343 -21.05 -2.26 17.48
N GLU A 344 -20.60 -3.44 17.89
CA GLU A 344 -20.05 -3.65 19.23
C GLU A 344 -18.56 -3.33 19.28
N ALA A 345 -18.09 -2.85 20.45
CA ALA A 345 -16.66 -2.64 20.70
C ALA A 345 -15.81 -3.91 20.46
N SER A 346 -16.37 -5.09 20.75
CA SER A 346 -15.75 -6.41 20.52
C SER A 346 -15.49 -6.67 19.03
N GLU A 347 -16.42 -6.26 18.15
CA GLU A 347 -16.32 -6.40 16.70
C GLU A 347 -15.26 -5.44 16.14
N VAL A 348 -15.23 -4.18 16.61
CA VAL A 348 -14.20 -3.21 16.22
C VAL A 348 -12.81 -3.70 16.60
N LYS A 349 -12.63 -4.21 17.82
CA LYS A 349 -11.35 -4.77 18.28
C LYS A 349 -10.93 -6.00 17.47
N SER A 350 -11.88 -6.83 17.05
CA SER A 350 -11.61 -7.96 16.16
C SER A 350 -11.19 -7.49 14.76
N TYR A 351 -11.84 -6.45 14.24
CA TYR A 351 -11.50 -5.83 12.96
C TYR A 351 -10.10 -5.20 12.99
N ILE A 352 -9.73 -4.52 14.07
CA ILE A 352 -8.38 -3.97 14.25
C ILE A 352 -7.31 -5.05 14.11
N ARG A 353 -7.53 -6.24 14.68
CA ARG A 353 -6.59 -7.38 14.56
C ARG A 353 -6.53 -7.91 13.12
N TYR A 354 -7.69 -8.06 12.49
CA TYR A 354 -7.80 -8.46 11.08
C TYR A 354 -7.02 -7.51 10.15
N ILE A 355 -7.30 -6.20 10.22
CA ILE A 355 -6.65 -5.23 9.33
C ILE A 355 -5.15 -5.11 9.63
N THR A 356 -4.73 -5.22 10.90
CA THR A 356 -3.30 -5.23 11.27
C THR A 356 -2.55 -6.38 10.61
N ASP A 357 -3.12 -7.58 10.58
CA ASP A 357 -2.51 -8.72 9.90
C ASP A 357 -2.41 -8.50 8.39
N ARG A 358 -3.40 -7.86 7.76
CA ARG A 358 -3.31 -7.47 6.34
C ARG A 358 -2.18 -6.47 6.09
N ARG A 359 -1.96 -5.50 7.00
CA ARG A 359 -0.85 -4.54 6.89
C ARG A 359 0.51 -5.23 7.02
N LEU A 360 0.65 -6.19 7.94
CA LEU A 360 1.85 -7.03 8.05
C LEU A 360 2.12 -7.80 6.75
N LEU A 361 1.10 -8.40 6.14
CA LEU A 361 1.23 -9.09 4.86
C LEU A 361 1.64 -8.15 3.72
N GLN A 362 1.09 -6.93 3.65
CA GLN A 362 1.47 -5.91 2.67
C GLN A 362 2.96 -5.53 2.82
N LEU A 363 3.45 -5.41 4.06
CA LEU A 363 4.87 -5.22 4.37
C LEU A 363 5.74 -6.44 4.04
N GLY A 364 5.17 -7.61 3.73
CA GLY A 364 5.89 -8.85 3.42
C GLY A 364 6.23 -9.71 4.65
N LEU A 365 5.54 -9.49 5.76
CA LEU A 365 5.73 -10.20 7.03
C LEU A 365 4.61 -11.22 7.28
N LYS A 366 4.79 -12.10 8.28
CA LYS A 366 3.76 -13.04 8.72
C LYS A 366 2.72 -12.33 9.59
N THR A 367 1.57 -12.95 9.80
CA THR A 367 0.49 -12.43 10.65
C THR A 367 0.82 -12.59 12.15
N ASN A 368 0.41 -11.61 12.97
CA ASN A 368 0.49 -11.67 14.43
C ASN A 368 -0.75 -12.33 15.05
N PHE A 369 -1.95 -11.95 14.59
CA PHE A 369 -3.21 -12.25 15.29
C PHE A 369 -3.98 -13.43 14.69
N LYS A 370 -3.66 -13.81 13.45
CA LYS A 370 -4.22 -14.94 12.68
C LYS A 370 -5.74 -14.84 12.51
N VAL A 371 -6.27 -13.63 12.44
CA VAL A 371 -7.68 -13.39 12.12
C VAL A 371 -7.84 -13.46 10.60
N LYS A 372 -8.47 -14.52 10.11
CA LYS A 372 -8.52 -14.83 8.66
C LYS A 372 -9.61 -14.07 7.92
N GLU A 373 -10.76 -13.88 8.56
CA GLU A 373 -11.96 -13.32 7.95
C GLU A 373 -12.25 -11.93 8.50
N ASN A 374 -12.79 -11.06 7.66
CA ASN A 374 -13.24 -9.74 8.08
C ASN A 374 -14.46 -9.88 9.00
N PRO A 375 -14.40 -9.45 10.28
CA PRO A 375 -15.54 -9.56 11.20
C PRO A 375 -16.66 -8.57 10.90
N LEU A 376 -16.47 -7.64 9.97
CA LEU A 376 -17.43 -6.60 9.60
C LEU A 376 -17.78 -6.72 8.11
N PRO A 377 -18.57 -7.74 7.71
CA PRO A 377 -18.87 -8.01 6.30
C PRO A 377 -19.63 -6.89 5.60
N TRP A 378 -20.31 -6.03 6.37
CA TRP A 378 -21.02 -4.88 5.83
C TRP A 378 -20.09 -3.78 5.28
N LEU A 379 -18.81 -3.76 5.67
CA LEU A 379 -17.86 -2.75 5.18
C LEU A 379 -17.67 -2.81 3.67
N GLU A 380 -17.62 -4.03 3.12
CA GLU A 380 -17.51 -4.23 1.67
C GLU A 380 -18.74 -3.66 0.97
N TRP A 381 -19.94 -3.93 1.48
CA TRP A 381 -21.17 -3.40 0.90
C TRP A 381 -21.24 -1.86 0.98
N VAL A 382 -20.87 -1.26 2.12
CA VAL A 382 -20.88 0.20 2.28
C VAL A 382 -19.90 0.85 1.30
N LEU A 383 -18.68 0.32 1.20
CA LEU A 383 -17.63 0.91 0.37
C LEU A 383 -17.81 0.64 -1.13
N ASN A 384 -18.43 -0.49 -1.50
CA ASN A 384 -18.71 -0.81 -2.91
C ASN A 384 -20.05 -0.22 -3.40
N GLY A 385 -20.98 0.07 -2.48
CA GLY A 385 -22.30 0.61 -2.79
C GLY A 385 -22.30 2.10 -3.17
N ALA A 386 -21.26 2.84 -2.79
CA ALA A 386 -21.17 4.29 -2.99
C ALA A 386 -20.72 4.71 -4.40
N ASP A 387 -19.98 3.86 -5.14
CA ASP A 387 -19.37 4.25 -6.44
C ASP A 387 -19.21 3.09 -7.46
N HIS A 388 -19.93 1.96 -7.32
CA HIS A 388 -19.79 0.77 -8.21
C HIS A 388 -18.33 0.31 -8.43
N THR A 389 -17.42 0.61 -7.51
CA THR A 389 -16.01 0.25 -7.59
C THR A 389 -15.69 -0.65 -6.40
N ASN A 390 -15.29 -1.90 -6.68
CA ASN A 390 -14.87 -2.83 -5.64
C ASN A 390 -13.57 -2.31 -5.00
N PHE A 391 -13.71 -1.75 -3.81
CA PHE A 391 -12.65 -0.99 -3.15
C PHE A 391 -11.59 -1.87 -2.48
N PHE A 392 -11.96 -3.09 -2.08
CA PHE A 392 -11.04 -4.04 -1.40
C PHE A 392 -10.46 -5.11 -2.31
N GLU A 393 -10.99 -5.27 -3.52
CA GLU A 393 -10.53 -6.24 -4.50
C GLU A 393 -10.60 -5.59 -5.88
N ASN A 394 -9.44 -5.41 -6.52
CA ASN A 394 -9.33 -4.93 -7.90
C ASN A 394 -10.44 -5.49 -8.81
N ARG A 395 -11.42 -4.65 -9.14
CA ARG A 395 -12.11 -4.74 -10.43
C ARG A 395 -12.01 -3.41 -11.14
N VAL A 396 -11.09 -3.39 -12.10
CA VAL A 396 -11.19 -2.54 -13.28
C VAL A 396 -12.43 -3.00 -14.06
N THR A 397 -13.55 -2.33 -13.80
CA THR A 397 -14.79 -2.34 -14.59
C THR A 397 -15.31 -0.92 -14.43
N GLU A 398 -15.34 0.00 -15.39
CA GLU A 398 -15.52 0.00 -16.86
C GLU A 398 -14.80 1.28 -17.41
N TYR A 399 -14.40 1.52 -18.66
CA TYR A 399 -14.70 1.01 -20.00
C TYR A 399 -13.42 1.11 -20.87
N GLU A 400 -12.99 0.02 -21.50
CA GLU A 400 -12.62 0.04 -22.93
C GLU A 400 -13.00 -1.32 -23.53
N VAL A 401 -13.86 -1.26 -24.54
CA VAL A 401 -14.39 -2.41 -25.27
C VAL A 401 -13.34 -2.90 -26.24
N ALA A 402 -12.73 -4.06 -25.99
CA ALA A 402 -12.39 -5.05 -27.02
C ALA A 402 -11.74 -6.31 -26.40
N GLY A 403 -12.50 -7.41 -26.38
CA GLY A 403 -12.01 -8.78 -26.56
C GLY A 403 -11.06 -9.36 -25.51
N LEU A 404 -11.58 -10.26 -24.66
CA LEU A 404 -11.20 -11.68 -24.56
C LEU A 404 -11.58 -12.25 -23.17
N SER A 405 -12.04 -13.50 -23.20
CA SER A 405 -12.54 -14.33 -22.10
C SER A 405 -11.44 -14.85 -21.16
N GLY A 406 -11.78 -15.05 -19.87
CA GLY A 406 -10.99 -15.83 -18.89
C GLY A 406 -11.82 -16.18 -17.65
N ASN A 407 -11.63 -17.41 -17.11
CA ASN A 407 -12.45 -18.03 -16.06
C ASN A 407 -11.73 -18.07 -14.70
N TRP A 408 -12.51 -18.28 -13.63
CA TRP A 408 -12.19 -18.11 -12.20
C TRP A 408 -11.06 -18.98 -11.61
N ASP A 409 -10.61 -20.03 -12.29
CA ASP A 409 -9.58 -20.94 -11.75
C ASP A 409 -8.14 -20.40 -11.90
N ASP A 410 -7.93 -19.35 -12.71
CA ASP A 410 -6.61 -18.74 -12.92
C ASP A 410 -6.27 -17.60 -11.92
N ALA A 411 -7.23 -17.17 -11.08
CA ALA A 411 -7.05 -16.05 -10.15
C ALA A 411 -6.57 -16.46 -8.74
N TYR A 412 -6.56 -17.76 -8.43
CA TYR A 412 -6.16 -18.29 -7.12
C TYR A 412 -5.07 -19.37 -7.21
N GLY A 413 -4.46 -19.56 -8.39
CA GLY A 413 -3.26 -20.37 -8.52
C GLY A 413 -2.05 -19.61 -7.99
N GLU A 414 -1.44 -20.13 -6.92
CA GLU A 414 -0.19 -19.67 -6.28
C GLU A 414 0.61 -18.64 -7.10
N GLU A 415 0.34 -17.36 -6.87
CA GLU A 415 1.27 -16.30 -7.25
C GLU A 415 2.56 -16.54 -6.44
N ASN A 416 3.54 -17.15 -7.08
CA ASN A 416 4.92 -17.14 -6.62
C ASN A 416 5.48 -15.72 -6.78
N VAL A 417 5.01 -14.83 -5.90
CA VAL A 417 5.64 -13.54 -5.63
C VAL A 417 7.01 -13.85 -5.07
N VAL A 418 8.06 -13.64 -5.85
CA VAL A 418 9.42 -13.61 -5.31
C VAL A 418 9.54 -12.30 -4.54
N ALA A 419 8.92 -12.28 -3.36
CA ALA A 419 9.28 -11.37 -2.31
C ALA A 419 10.78 -11.57 -2.06
N VAL A 420 11.51 -10.49 -1.77
CA VAL A 420 12.56 -10.63 -0.76
C VAL A 420 11.86 -11.30 0.40
N CYS A 421 12.16 -12.58 0.62
CA CYS A 421 11.56 -13.35 1.70
C CYS A 421 12.04 -12.67 3.00
N LEU A 422 11.26 -11.70 3.49
CA LEU A 422 11.44 -11.16 4.84
C LEU A 422 11.10 -12.24 5.86
N THR A 423 10.55 -13.37 5.42
CA THR A 423 10.44 -14.60 6.17
C THR A 423 11.65 -15.48 5.88
N ASN A 424 12.31 -15.95 6.93
CA ASN A 424 13.43 -16.90 6.85
C ASN A 424 13.11 -18.15 6.03
#